data_AF-W0QE34-F1
#
_entry.id   AF-W0QE34-F1
#
_cell.length_a   1.000
_cell.length_b   1.000
_cell.length_c   1.000
_cell.angle_alpha   90.00
_cell.angle_beta   90.00
_cell.angle_gamma   90.00
#
_symmetry.space_group_name_H-M   'P 1'
#
loop_
_entity.id
_entity.type
_entity.pdbx_description
1 polymer ?
#
loop_
_entity_poly.entity_id
_entity_poly.type
_entity_poly.pdbx_seq_one_letter_code
_entity_poly.pdbx_strand_id
1 'polypeptide(L)'
;MNKFTKISATALVALFLAACEKPAQKTAETAPAATTETQAATTAAKPAEMTEVAAPTEAAKADYQKLVAWNAEQEASMAAAQAELQQKLATQDAKQMQDGLSAFSKKVEDTVKSLDAVEVSDTQLKEFKEKTKSVLTLSNEVISEQVKALSNPNDEAAKQALQQKTQTLINAGNELQQLNVALQQRFAAK
;
A
#
# COMPACT_ATOMS: atom_id res chain seq x y z
N MET A 1 -5.75 -31.37 26.79
CA MET A 1 -6.72 -30.31 27.14
C MET A 1 -6.04 -28.94 27.00
N ASN A 2 -6.43 -28.25 25.92
CA ASN A 2 -6.25 -26.85 25.46
C ASN A 2 -5.32 -25.88 26.22
N LYS A 3 -4.27 -25.38 25.54
CA LYS A 3 -3.61 -24.07 25.83
C LYS A 3 -2.99 -23.37 24.59
N PHE A 4 -3.55 -23.47 23.37
CA PHE A 4 -2.96 -22.83 22.17
C PHE A 4 -3.89 -21.88 21.40
N THR A 5 -4.63 -20.99 22.08
CA THR A 5 -5.55 -20.07 21.36
C THR A 5 -5.57 -18.66 21.94
N LYS A 6 -4.39 -18.02 22.06
CA LYS A 6 -4.30 -16.55 22.29
C LYS A 6 -3.04 -15.91 21.68
N ILE A 7 -2.63 -16.32 20.47
CA ILE A 7 -1.80 -15.42 19.64
C ILE A 7 -2.78 -14.56 18.87
N SER A 8 -3.13 -13.44 19.51
CA SER A 8 -4.02 -12.42 18.99
C SER A 8 -3.48 -11.88 17.66
N ALA A 9 -4.37 -11.71 16.68
CA ALA A 9 -4.11 -11.29 15.30
C ALA A 9 -3.53 -9.86 15.13
N THR A 10 -2.94 -9.30 16.18
CA THR A 10 -2.33 -7.96 16.22
C THR A 10 -0.82 -7.97 15.94
N ALA A 11 -0.17 -9.13 15.86
CA ALA A 11 1.28 -9.21 15.64
C ALA A 11 1.71 -9.11 14.17
N LEU A 12 0.84 -9.42 13.20
CA LEU A 12 1.21 -9.37 11.77
C LEU A 12 1.27 -7.94 11.20
N VAL A 13 0.60 -6.96 11.84
CA VAL A 13 0.58 -5.56 11.39
C VAL A 13 1.85 -4.78 11.81
N ALA A 14 2.59 -5.27 12.81
CA ALA A 14 3.76 -4.56 13.34
C ALA A 14 5.07 -4.80 12.56
N LEU A 15 5.14 -5.83 11.70
CA LEU A 15 6.36 -6.14 10.95
C LEU A 15 6.65 -5.16 9.80
N PHE A 16 5.65 -4.37 9.36
CA PHE A 16 5.82 -3.41 8.27
C PHE A 16 6.17 -1.98 8.74
N LEU A 17 6.02 -1.66 10.03
CA LEU A 17 6.28 -0.32 10.59
C LEU A 17 7.64 -0.16 11.26
N ALA A 18 8.32 -1.27 11.60
CA ALA A 18 9.63 -1.23 12.26
C ALA A 18 10.80 -0.81 11.34
N ALA A 19 10.57 -0.60 10.04
CA ALA A 19 11.62 -0.22 9.08
C ALA A 19 11.73 1.30 8.83
N CYS A 20 10.86 2.14 9.41
CA CYS A 20 10.89 3.60 9.21
C CYS A 20 10.97 4.43 10.50
N GLU A 21 11.11 3.83 11.69
CA GLU A 21 11.32 4.58 12.93
C GLU A 21 12.79 4.54 13.37
N LYS A 22 13.54 5.51 12.84
CA LYS A 22 14.83 5.92 13.38
C LYS A 22 14.58 6.79 14.63
N PRO A 23 15.15 6.47 15.81
CA PRO A 23 14.80 7.17 17.04
C PRO A 23 15.62 8.46 17.19
N ALA A 24 14.94 9.59 17.39
CA ALA A 24 15.53 10.78 17.96
C ALA A 24 14.65 11.26 19.13
N GLN A 25 15.00 10.78 20.33
CA GLN A 25 14.64 11.38 21.61
C GLN A 25 15.06 12.85 21.66
N LYS A 26 14.18 13.73 22.17
CA LYS A 26 14.55 14.57 23.33
C LYS A 26 13.32 15.12 24.05
N THR A 27 13.19 14.69 25.29
CA THR A 27 12.42 15.28 26.40
C THR A 27 12.88 16.71 26.70
N ALA A 28 11.95 17.61 27.02
CA ALA A 28 12.15 18.69 27.99
C ALA A 28 10.80 19.21 28.51
N GLU A 29 10.59 18.98 29.80
CA GLU A 29 9.55 19.53 30.68
C GLU A 29 10.07 20.83 31.31
N THR A 30 9.31 21.94 31.33
CA THR A 30 9.19 22.86 32.49
C THR A 30 8.05 23.89 32.31
N ALA A 31 7.24 24.08 33.34
CA ALA A 31 6.26 25.16 33.54
C ALA A 31 6.83 26.22 34.54
N PRO A 32 6.10 27.22 35.09
CA PRO A 32 4.97 28.07 34.62
C PRO A 32 5.23 29.60 34.84
N ALA A 33 4.37 30.51 34.33
CA ALA A 33 4.03 31.80 34.98
C ALA A 33 2.84 32.52 34.30
N ALA A 34 1.92 33.03 35.12
CA ALA A 34 0.76 33.89 34.80
C ALA A 34 1.21 35.29 34.27
N THR A 35 0.40 36.13 33.61
CA THR A 35 -0.82 36.80 34.12
C THR A 35 -1.51 37.64 33.03
N THR A 36 -2.85 37.75 33.11
CA THR A 36 -3.78 38.87 32.75
C THR A 36 -4.11 39.28 31.29
N GLU A 37 -5.36 38.92 30.92
CA GLU A 37 -6.48 39.72 30.35
C GLU A 37 -6.27 40.74 29.21
N THR A 38 -6.96 40.55 28.07
CA THR A 38 -8.20 41.30 27.72
C THR A 38 -8.73 40.92 26.32
N GLN A 39 -10.05 40.70 26.31
CA GLN A 39 -11.04 40.58 25.23
C GLN A 39 -10.65 40.94 23.78
N ALA A 40 -10.99 40.04 22.84
CA ALA A 40 -11.57 40.41 21.54
C ALA A 40 -12.36 39.26 20.91
N ALA A 41 -13.64 39.52 20.65
CA ALA A 41 -14.49 38.96 19.59
C ALA A 41 -14.54 37.43 19.42
N THR A 42 -15.56 36.83 20.04
CA THR A 42 -16.24 35.63 19.56
C THR A 42 -16.78 35.87 18.15
N THR A 43 -15.97 35.54 17.14
CA THR A 43 -16.50 35.16 15.83
C THR A 43 -16.50 33.64 15.84
N ALA A 44 -17.69 33.06 15.89
CA ALA A 44 -17.88 31.63 15.78
C ALA A 44 -17.39 31.16 14.41
N ALA A 45 -16.10 30.81 14.33
CA ALA A 45 -15.62 29.89 13.32
C ALA A 45 -16.27 28.55 13.65
N LYS A 46 -17.33 28.23 12.89
CA LYS A 46 -17.85 26.87 12.74
C LYS A 46 -16.63 25.93 12.77
N PRO A 47 -16.53 24.96 13.70
CA PRO A 47 -15.57 23.88 13.55
C PRO A 47 -15.85 23.32 12.16
N ALA A 48 -14.87 23.41 11.27
CA ALA A 48 -14.89 22.62 10.07
C ALA A 48 -15.18 21.20 10.56
N GLU A 49 -16.40 20.72 10.28
CA GLU A 49 -16.74 19.31 10.42
C GLU A 49 -15.61 18.59 9.71
N MET A 50 -14.67 18.05 10.50
CA MET A 50 -13.90 16.91 10.06
C MET A 50 -14.98 15.97 9.60
N THR A 51 -15.07 15.76 8.28
CA THR A 51 -16.03 14.85 7.67
C THR A 51 -16.00 13.58 8.50
N GLU A 52 -17.04 13.39 9.32
CA GLU A 52 -17.12 12.24 10.21
C GLU A 52 -16.97 11.02 9.30
N VAL A 53 -15.93 10.22 9.54
CA VAL A 53 -15.70 9.02 8.76
C VAL A 53 -16.90 8.12 9.06
N ALA A 54 -17.89 8.13 8.16
CA ALA A 54 -19.14 7.44 8.36
C ALA A 54 -18.86 5.97 8.72
N ALA A 55 -19.43 5.54 9.85
CA ALA A 55 -19.25 4.19 10.34
C ALA A 55 -19.58 3.17 9.23
N PRO A 56 -18.80 2.08 9.10
CA PRO A 56 -19.00 1.12 8.04
C PRO A 56 -20.32 0.37 8.23
N THR A 57 -21.11 0.25 7.16
CA THR A 57 -22.29 -0.61 7.14
C THR A 57 -21.89 -2.08 7.21
N GLU A 58 -22.81 -2.96 7.60
CA GLU A 58 -22.53 -4.42 7.60
C GLU A 58 -22.13 -4.95 6.22
N ALA A 59 -22.73 -4.41 5.15
CA ALA A 59 -22.34 -4.73 3.77
C ALA A 59 -20.90 -4.29 3.46
N ALA A 60 -20.51 -3.09 3.89
CA ALA A 60 -19.14 -2.60 3.73
C ALA A 60 -18.14 -3.47 4.52
N LYS A 61 -18.50 -3.93 5.73
CA LYS A 61 -17.66 -4.83 6.52
C LYS A 61 -17.45 -6.18 5.81
N ALA A 62 -18.52 -6.74 5.24
CA ALA A 62 -18.42 -7.98 4.46
C ALA A 62 -17.52 -7.79 3.23
N ASP A 63 -17.69 -6.69 2.50
CA ASP A 63 -16.85 -6.36 1.34
C ASP A 63 -15.37 -6.17 1.72
N TYR A 64 -15.10 -5.53 2.86
CA TYR A 64 -13.74 -5.38 3.39
C TYR A 64 -13.11 -6.74 3.70
N GLN A 65 -13.86 -7.65 4.33
CA GLN A 65 -13.37 -9.00 4.62
C GLN A 65 -13.05 -9.81 3.36
N LYS A 66 -13.83 -9.66 2.28
CA LYS A 66 -13.50 -10.28 0.98
C LYS A 66 -12.14 -9.82 0.46
N LEU A 67 -11.85 -8.52 0.54
CA LEU A 67 -10.57 -7.96 0.10
C LEU A 67 -9.40 -8.44 0.98
N VAL A 68 -9.61 -8.54 2.30
CA VAL A 68 -8.60 -9.08 3.23
C VAL A 68 -8.30 -10.55 2.90
N ALA A 69 -9.33 -11.37 2.71
CA ALA A 69 -9.16 -12.77 2.34
C ALA A 69 -8.46 -12.94 0.99
N TRP A 70 -8.91 -12.19 -0.03
CA TRP A 70 -8.27 -12.15 -1.33
C TRP A 70 -6.78 -11.80 -1.23
N ASN A 71 -6.42 -10.76 -0.46
CA ASN A 71 -5.02 -10.35 -0.33
C ASN A 71 -4.15 -11.43 0.33
N ALA A 72 -4.68 -12.11 1.36
CA ALA A 72 -3.99 -13.21 2.02
C ALA A 72 -3.72 -14.39 1.07
N GLU A 73 -4.64 -14.68 0.14
CA GLU A 73 -4.44 -15.72 -0.88
C GLU A 73 -3.33 -15.35 -1.89
N GLN A 74 -3.15 -14.06 -2.18
CA GLN A 74 -2.16 -13.61 -3.16
C GLN A 74 -0.74 -13.53 -2.60
N GLU A 75 -0.58 -13.25 -1.31
CA GLU A 75 0.71 -12.92 -0.66
C GLU A 75 1.81 -13.94 -1.00
N ALA A 76 1.59 -15.22 -0.68
CA ALA A 76 2.59 -16.27 -0.90
C ALA A 76 2.94 -16.43 -2.38
N SER A 77 1.95 -16.32 -3.27
CA SER A 77 2.16 -16.52 -4.70
C SER A 77 2.87 -15.33 -5.38
N MET A 78 2.61 -14.11 -4.91
CA MET A 78 3.32 -12.90 -5.36
C MET A 78 4.75 -12.87 -4.86
N ALA A 79 4.98 -13.29 -3.61
CA ALA A 79 6.33 -13.43 -3.05
C ALA A 79 7.15 -14.48 -3.83
N ALA A 80 6.55 -15.62 -4.16
CA ALA A 80 7.21 -16.66 -4.97
C ALA A 80 7.56 -16.14 -6.37
N ALA A 81 6.62 -15.46 -7.05
CA ALA A 81 6.86 -14.90 -8.38
C ALA A 81 7.95 -13.82 -8.38
N GLN A 82 8.01 -12.98 -7.34
CA GLN A 82 9.07 -11.99 -7.18
C GLN A 82 10.44 -12.63 -6.95
N ALA A 83 10.51 -13.68 -6.12
CA ALA A 83 11.75 -14.42 -5.87
C ALA A 83 12.25 -15.11 -7.15
N GLU A 84 11.35 -15.74 -7.92
CA GLU A 84 11.67 -16.36 -9.20
C GLU A 84 12.19 -15.33 -10.21
N LEU A 85 11.52 -14.17 -10.32
CA LEU A 85 11.99 -13.07 -11.15
C LEU A 85 13.41 -12.65 -10.75
N GLN A 86 13.67 -12.39 -9.47
CA GLN A 86 15.00 -12.01 -8.98
C GLN A 86 16.07 -13.06 -9.30
N GLN A 87 15.74 -14.34 -9.15
CA GLN A 87 16.64 -15.44 -9.51
C GLN A 87 16.99 -15.39 -11.00
N LYS A 88 16.00 -15.17 -11.87
CA LYS A 88 16.20 -15.07 -13.32
C LYS A 88 17.03 -13.84 -13.70
N LEU A 89 16.78 -12.70 -13.05
CA LEU A 89 17.55 -11.47 -13.25
C LEU A 89 19.02 -11.62 -12.84
N ALA A 90 19.30 -12.35 -11.75
CA ALA A 90 20.66 -12.58 -11.27
C ALA A 90 21.52 -13.39 -12.25
N THR A 91 20.93 -14.12 -13.19
CA THR A 91 21.69 -14.88 -14.21
C THR A 91 22.37 -13.98 -15.24
N GLN A 92 21.90 -12.74 -15.41
CA GLN A 92 22.33 -11.80 -16.45
C GLN A 92 22.20 -12.35 -17.89
N ASP A 93 21.51 -13.47 -18.08
CA ASP A 93 21.21 -14.03 -19.40
C ASP A 93 19.94 -13.38 -19.96
N ALA A 94 20.05 -12.74 -21.13
CA ALA A 94 18.96 -11.95 -21.70
C ALA A 94 17.67 -12.76 -21.87
N LYS A 95 17.77 -14.03 -22.26
CA LYS A 95 16.62 -14.90 -22.45
C LYS A 95 15.97 -15.25 -21.11
N GLN A 96 16.78 -15.64 -20.10
CA GLN A 96 16.25 -15.94 -18.77
C GLN A 96 15.59 -14.72 -18.12
N MET A 97 16.16 -13.52 -18.28
CA MET A 97 15.56 -12.29 -17.79
C MET A 97 14.20 -12.00 -18.43
N GLN A 98 14.10 -12.15 -19.76
CA GLN A 98 12.85 -11.99 -20.50
C GLN A 98 11.79 -13.04 -20.09
N ASP A 99 12.20 -14.30 -19.92
CA ASP A 99 11.33 -15.38 -19.50
C ASP A 99 10.79 -15.12 -18.07
N GLY A 100 11.67 -14.72 -17.15
CA GLY A 100 11.29 -14.34 -15.78
C GLY A 100 10.34 -13.15 -15.74
N LEU A 101 10.62 -12.10 -16.53
CA LEU A 101 9.74 -10.94 -16.66
C LEU A 101 8.36 -11.32 -17.20
N SER A 102 8.30 -12.21 -18.20
CA SER A 102 7.05 -12.64 -18.82
C SER A 102 6.20 -13.46 -17.85
N ALA A 103 6.83 -14.37 -17.10
CA ALA A 103 6.16 -15.15 -16.06
C ALA A 103 5.61 -14.24 -14.94
N PHE A 104 6.42 -13.30 -14.46
CA PHE A 104 6.00 -12.32 -13.47
C PHE A 104 4.86 -11.42 -13.98
N SER A 105 4.96 -10.91 -15.21
CA SER A 105 3.92 -10.09 -15.83
C SER A 105 2.59 -10.83 -15.91
N LYS A 106 2.62 -12.09 -16.35
CA LYS A 106 1.43 -12.95 -16.38
C LYS A 106 0.83 -13.13 -14.99
N LYS A 107 1.68 -13.34 -13.97
CA LYS A 107 1.21 -13.47 -12.60
C LYS A 107 0.52 -12.19 -12.11
N VAL A 108 1.09 -11.02 -12.39
CA VAL A 108 0.48 -9.73 -12.06
C VAL A 108 -0.87 -9.56 -12.77
N GLU A 109 -0.95 -9.87 -14.07
CA GLU A 109 -2.21 -9.81 -14.82
C GLU A 109 -3.29 -10.72 -14.22
N ASP A 110 -2.92 -11.95 -13.86
CA ASP A 110 -3.86 -12.91 -13.27
C ASP A 110 -4.30 -12.46 -11.87
N THR A 111 -3.40 -11.87 -11.08
CA THR A 111 -3.74 -11.24 -9.80
C THR A 111 -4.67 -10.03 -9.97
N VAL A 112 -4.43 -9.15 -10.95
CA VAL A 112 -5.33 -8.03 -11.28
C VAL A 112 -6.71 -8.54 -11.69
N LYS A 113 -6.79 -9.55 -12.57
CA LYS A 113 -8.07 -10.18 -12.94
C LYS A 113 -8.79 -10.79 -11.75
N SER A 114 -8.06 -11.45 -10.85
CA SER A 114 -8.63 -12.00 -9.62
C SER A 114 -9.17 -10.91 -8.70
N LEU A 115 -8.48 -9.77 -8.62
CA LEU A 115 -8.94 -8.60 -7.86
C LEU A 115 -10.21 -8.03 -8.49
N ASP A 116 -10.27 -7.94 -9.82
CA ASP A 116 -11.46 -7.48 -10.54
C ASP A 116 -12.71 -8.33 -10.24
N ALA A 117 -12.54 -9.63 -10.04
CA ALA A 117 -13.61 -10.53 -9.64
C ALA A 117 -14.11 -10.32 -8.19
N VAL A 118 -13.37 -9.61 -7.33
CA VAL A 118 -13.82 -9.32 -5.96
C VAL A 118 -14.89 -8.22 -5.97
N GLU A 119 -16.16 -8.61 -5.82
CA GLU A 119 -17.27 -7.67 -5.78
C GLU A 119 -17.28 -6.86 -4.48
N VAL A 120 -17.18 -5.54 -4.63
CA VAL A 120 -17.30 -4.56 -3.55
C VAL A 120 -18.28 -3.49 -3.95
N SER A 121 -19.14 -3.10 -3.01
CA SER A 121 -20.19 -2.10 -3.20
C SER A 121 -19.81 -0.74 -2.64
N ASP A 122 -19.05 -0.72 -1.54
CA ASP A 122 -18.58 0.48 -0.84
C ASP A 122 -17.60 1.31 -1.69
N THR A 123 -17.81 2.62 -1.72
CA THR A 123 -17.04 3.55 -2.55
C THR A 123 -15.55 3.59 -2.19
N GLN A 124 -15.20 3.60 -0.89
CA GLN A 124 -13.79 3.64 -0.48
C GLN A 124 -13.10 2.30 -0.77
N LEU A 125 -13.80 1.18 -0.63
CA LEU A 125 -13.27 -0.13 -1.01
C LEU A 125 -13.08 -0.26 -2.53
N LYS A 126 -13.98 0.31 -3.33
CA LYS A 126 -13.81 0.41 -4.80
C LYS A 126 -12.56 1.23 -5.14
N GLU A 127 -12.41 2.41 -4.55
CA GLU A 127 -11.25 3.27 -4.78
C GLU A 127 -9.94 2.56 -4.40
N PHE A 128 -9.90 1.91 -3.23
CA PHE A 128 -8.77 1.10 -2.80
C PHE A 128 -8.45 -0.03 -3.77
N LYS A 129 -9.47 -0.76 -4.24
CA LYS A 129 -9.31 -1.83 -5.23
C LYS A 129 -8.75 -1.29 -6.55
N GLU A 130 -9.30 -0.20 -7.09
CA GLU A 130 -8.81 0.43 -8.32
C GLU A 130 -7.35 0.91 -8.17
N LYS A 131 -7.02 1.54 -7.03
CA LYS A 131 -5.65 1.98 -6.75
C LYS A 131 -4.69 0.81 -6.61
N THR A 132 -5.12 -0.29 -5.99
CA THR A 132 -4.32 -1.52 -5.89
C THR A 132 -4.01 -2.08 -7.27
N LYS A 133 -5.00 -2.15 -8.18
CA LYS A 133 -4.76 -2.55 -9.58
C LYS A 133 -3.76 -1.63 -10.27
N SER A 134 -3.93 -0.31 -10.13
CA SER A 134 -3.02 0.67 -10.72
C SER A 134 -1.58 0.48 -10.23
N VAL A 135 -1.37 0.27 -8.93
CA VAL A 135 -0.04 0.03 -8.35
C VAL A 135 0.56 -1.29 -8.85
N LEU A 136 -0.23 -2.37 -8.91
CA LEU A 136 0.24 -3.67 -9.42
C LEU A 136 0.67 -3.56 -10.89
N THR A 137 -0.14 -2.93 -11.74
CA THR A 137 0.17 -2.72 -13.16
C THR A 137 1.40 -1.84 -13.34
N LEU A 138 1.47 -0.70 -12.65
CA LEU A 138 2.63 0.21 -12.71
C LEU A 138 3.91 -0.46 -12.23
N SER A 139 3.84 -1.27 -11.17
CA SER A 139 4.97 -2.05 -10.67
C SER A 139 5.51 -3.00 -11.75
N ASN A 140 4.61 -3.71 -12.45
CA ASN A 140 5.01 -4.56 -13.57
C ASN A 140 5.64 -3.78 -14.72
N GLU A 141 5.09 -2.61 -15.07
CA GLU A 141 5.67 -1.75 -16.10
C GLU A 141 7.07 -1.24 -15.72
N VAL A 142 7.27 -0.80 -14.47
CA VAL A 142 8.58 -0.36 -13.96
C VAL A 142 9.60 -1.49 -14.04
N ILE A 143 9.22 -2.70 -13.62
CA ILE A 143 10.09 -3.88 -13.71
C ILE A 143 10.42 -4.20 -15.17
N SER A 144 9.44 -4.13 -16.07
CA SER A 144 9.64 -4.33 -17.51
C SER A 144 10.64 -3.32 -18.10
N GLU A 145 10.48 -2.03 -17.79
CA GLU A 145 11.43 -1.00 -18.21
C GLU A 145 12.82 -1.19 -17.59
N GLN A 146 12.90 -1.66 -16.34
CA GLN A 146 14.18 -1.97 -15.69
C GLN A 146 14.93 -3.09 -16.42
N VAL A 147 14.23 -4.16 -16.82
CA VAL A 147 14.83 -5.26 -17.58
C VAL A 147 15.27 -4.80 -18.97
N LYS A 148 14.49 -3.94 -19.64
CA LYS A 148 14.89 -3.33 -20.91
C LYS A 148 16.15 -2.47 -20.75
N ALA A 149 16.21 -1.61 -19.73
CA ALA A 149 17.36 -0.76 -19.45
C ALA A 149 18.62 -1.57 -19.09
N LEU A 150 18.48 -2.71 -18.41
CA LEU A 150 19.58 -3.64 -18.15
C LEU A 150 20.08 -4.31 -19.43
N SER A 151 19.17 -4.64 -20.35
CA SER A 151 19.49 -5.30 -21.62
C SER A 151 20.07 -4.32 -22.65
N ASN A 152 19.74 -3.03 -22.56
CA ASN A 152 20.30 -1.97 -23.39
C ASN A 152 20.69 -0.74 -22.55
N PRO A 153 21.88 -0.76 -21.92
CA PRO A 153 22.31 0.30 -20.99
C PRO A 153 22.52 1.68 -21.62
N ASN A 154 22.56 1.78 -22.94
CA ASN A 154 22.76 3.04 -23.67
C ASN A 154 21.43 3.67 -24.14
N ASP A 155 20.30 3.04 -23.83
CA ASP A 155 18.98 3.56 -24.16
C ASP A 155 18.53 4.62 -23.14
N GLU A 156 18.82 5.88 -23.45
CA GLU A 156 18.43 7.02 -22.61
C GLU A 156 16.90 7.20 -22.52
N ALA A 157 16.15 6.81 -23.56
CA ALA A 157 14.69 6.86 -23.53
C ALA A 157 14.12 5.84 -22.55
N ALA A 158 14.66 4.61 -22.53
CA ALA A 158 14.29 3.59 -21.55
C ALA A 158 14.62 4.02 -20.11
N LYS A 159 15.78 4.66 -19.88
CA LYS A 159 16.13 5.21 -18.56
C LYS A 159 15.16 6.30 -18.11
N GLN A 160 14.80 7.22 -19.00
CA GLN A 160 13.86 8.30 -18.69
C GLN A 160 12.45 7.73 -18.42
N ALA A 161 11.98 6.79 -19.23
CA ALA A 161 10.70 6.11 -19.03
C ALA A 161 10.66 5.36 -17.69
N LEU A 162 11.74 4.64 -17.36
CA LEU A 162 11.90 3.96 -16.07
C LEU A 162 11.82 4.96 -14.90
N GLN A 163 12.53 6.08 -14.98
CA GLN A 163 12.51 7.11 -13.94
C GLN A 163 11.09 7.69 -13.76
N GLN A 164 10.42 8.07 -14.85
CA GLN A 164 9.07 8.63 -14.80
C GLN A 164 8.06 7.63 -14.23
N LYS A 165 8.06 6.39 -14.71
CA LYS A 165 7.15 5.35 -14.21
C LYS A 165 7.43 5.00 -12.76
N THR A 166 8.70 5.00 -12.34
CA THR A 166 9.07 4.82 -10.93
C THR A 166 8.49 5.92 -10.07
N GLN A 167 8.56 7.19 -10.50
CA GLN A 167 7.95 8.29 -9.76
C GLN A 167 6.42 8.16 -9.68
N THR A 168 5.77 7.78 -10.77
CA THR A 168 4.33 7.52 -10.79
C THR A 168 3.96 6.37 -9.85
N LEU A 169 4.73 5.29 -9.83
CA LEU A 169 4.55 4.16 -8.92
C LEU A 169 4.69 4.59 -7.46
N ILE A 170 5.70 5.41 -7.13
CA ILE A 170 5.89 5.94 -5.77
C ILE A 170 4.66 6.75 -5.34
N ASN A 171 4.16 7.65 -6.20
CA ASN A 171 3.00 8.46 -5.90
C ASN A 171 1.75 7.61 -5.69
N ALA A 172 1.49 6.65 -6.60
CA ALA A 172 0.37 5.73 -6.50
C ALA A 172 0.46 4.84 -5.25
N GLY A 173 1.68 4.42 -4.87
CA GLY A 173 1.93 3.67 -3.64
C GLY A 173 1.64 4.48 -2.37
N ASN A 174 1.99 5.78 -2.36
CA ASN A 174 1.65 6.67 -1.26
C ASN A 174 0.14 6.86 -1.11
N GLU A 175 -0.57 7.06 -2.22
CA GLU A 175 -2.03 7.16 -2.24
C GLU A 175 -2.68 5.85 -1.76
N LEU A 176 -2.17 4.70 -2.22
CA LEU A 176 -2.65 3.39 -1.77
C LEU A 176 -2.45 3.20 -0.26
N GLN A 177 -1.30 3.61 0.26
CA GLN A 177 -1.02 3.56 1.70
C GLN A 177 -1.97 4.45 2.49
N GLN A 178 -2.27 5.67 2.01
CA GLN A 178 -3.24 6.57 2.63
C GLN A 178 -4.64 5.97 2.64
N LEU A 179 -5.09 5.39 1.53
CA LEU A 179 -6.36 4.68 1.44
C LEU A 179 -6.41 3.50 2.41
N ASN A 180 -5.35 2.69 2.48
CA ASN A 180 -5.28 1.57 3.40
C ASN A 180 -5.40 2.01 4.87
N VAL A 181 -4.71 3.09 5.26
CA VAL A 181 -4.82 3.66 6.62
C VAL A 181 -6.24 4.16 6.90
N ALA A 182 -6.85 4.88 5.95
CA ALA A 182 -8.22 5.37 6.10
C ALA A 182 -9.23 4.22 6.24
N LEU A 183 -9.06 3.14 5.47
CA LEU A 183 -9.85 1.92 5.61
C LEU A 183 -9.66 1.28 6.97
N GLN A 184 -8.41 1.07 7.41
CA GLN A 184 -8.15 0.49 8.74
C GLN A 184 -8.80 1.31 9.84
N GLN A 185 -8.72 2.64 9.80
CA GLN A 185 -9.38 3.51 10.77
C GLN A 185 -10.90 3.35 10.74
N ARG A 186 -11.51 3.35 9.55
CA ARG A 186 -12.96 3.21 9.39
C ARG A 186 -13.47 1.85 9.86
N PHE A 187 -12.76 0.76 9.55
CA PHE A 187 -13.18 -0.60 9.84
C PHE A 187 -12.72 -1.12 11.22
N ALA A 188 -11.78 -0.43 11.88
CA ALA A 188 -11.40 -0.69 13.27
C ALA A 188 -12.19 0.13 14.31
N ALA A 189 -12.91 1.17 13.87
CA ALA A 189 -13.82 1.93 14.72
C ALA A 189 -14.94 1.01 15.23
N LYS A 190 -15.10 0.95 16.56
CA LYS A 190 -16.12 0.15 17.24
C LYS A 190 -17.49 0.78 17.17
#